data_AF-A0A6N2ZHC5-F1
#
_entry.id   AF-A0A6N2ZHC5-F1
#
_cell.length_a   1.000
_cell.length_b   1.000
_cell.length_c   1.000
_cell.angle_alpha   90.00
_cell.angle_beta   90.00
_cell.angle_gamma   90.00
#
_symmetry.space_group_name_H-M   'P 1'
#
loop_
_entity.id
_entity.type
_entity.pdbx_description
1 polymer ?
#
loop_
_entity_poly.entity_id
_entity_poly.type
_entity_poly.pdbx_seq_one_letter_code
_entity_poly.pdbx_strand_id
1 'polypeptide(L)'
;MRKTRKSVSTKKEISQCKTSKDDKYGILDVRVKLKDGEQIDFEMQVEAFDCWANRSVYYLSKMYTSEIKEGEGYDRLKKCIHVSILAYDHFRDDKECYRRIAFCDTKTGKEYTDLMEMHILELSKPPPEEKNETSLLQKKQKGF
;
A
#
# COMPACT_ATOMS: atom_id res chain seq x y z
N MET A 1 30.16 2.55 -14.29
CA MET A 1 28.91 2.73 -13.51
C MET A 1 28.24 1.38 -13.28
N ARG A 2 28.12 0.89 -12.04
CA ARG A 2 27.45 -0.39 -11.73
C ARG A 2 25.93 -0.18 -11.76
N LYS A 3 25.26 -0.76 -12.77
CA LYS A 3 23.79 -0.88 -12.79
C LYS A 3 23.35 -1.66 -11.55
N THR A 4 22.60 -1.01 -10.67
CA THR A 4 22.21 -1.60 -9.39
C THR A 4 20.94 -2.44 -9.59
N ARG A 5 21.02 -3.74 -9.30
CA ARG A 5 19.88 -4.66 -9.39
C ARG A 5 18.94 -4.43 -8.19
N LYS A 6 17.64 -4.24 -8.47
CA LYS A 6 16.54 -4.39 -7.50
C LYS A 6 16.02 -5.82 -7.63
N SER A 7 15.72 -6.49 -6.52
CA SER A 7 15.10 -7.82 -6.56
C SER A 7 13.58 -7.66 -6.49
N VAL A 8 12.91 -8.11 -7.53
CA VAL A 8 11.46 -8.23 -7.58
C VAL A 8 11.14 -9.72 -7.56
N SER A 9 10.25 -10.15 -6.68
CA SER A 9 9.71 -11.50 -6.71
C SER A 9 8.18 -11.43 -6.85
N THR A 10 7.65 -12.23 -7.76
CA THR A 10 6.21 -12.49 -7.83
C THR A 10 5.91 -13.67 -6.93
N LYS A 11 5.09 -13.47 -5.90
CA LYS A 11 4.55 -14.57 -5.10
C LYS A 11 3.15 -14.89 -5.61
N LYS A 12 2.86 -16.18 -5.77
CA LYS A 12 1.49 -16.67 -5.96
C LYS A 12 1.06 -17.34 -4.65
N GLU A 13 0.73 -16.55 -3.63
CA GLU A 13 0.15 -17.09 -2.40
C GLU A 13 -1.39 -17.07 -2.53
N ILE A 14 -1.98 -18.24 -2.78
CA ILE A 14 -3.44 -18.42 -2.72
C ILE A 14 -3.84 -18.48 -1.25
N SER A 15 -4.30 -17.38 -0.68
CA SER A 15 -4.93 -17.36 0.64
C SER A 15 -6.42 -17.10 0.45
N GLN A 16 -7.19 -18.19 0.33
CA GLN A 16 -8.65 -18.11 0.37
C GLN A 16 -9.09 -17.97 1.84
N CYS A 17 -9.71 -16.83 2.20
CA CYS A 17 -10.75 -16.88 3.21
C CYS A 17 -12.00 -17.37 2.46
N LYS A 18 -12.42 -18.61 2.76
CA LYS A 18 -13.38 -19.37 1.95
C LYS A 18 -14.78 -18.75 2.01
N THR A 19 -15.19 -18.08 0.94
CA THR A 19 -16.59 -17.96 0.53
C THR A 19 -16.69 -18.10 -0.99
N SER A 20 -17.45 -19.13 -1.39
CA SER A 20 -17.84 -19.58 -2.75
C SER A 20 -16.81 -20.13 -3.74
N LYS A 21 -17.30 -21.13 -4.48
CA LYS A 21 -16.66 -21.93 -5.52
C LYS A 21 -16.71 -21.20 -6.87
N ASP A 22 -15.72 -21.48 -7.70
CA ASP A 22 -15.77 -21.41 -9.18
C ASP A 22 -15.46 -20.12 -9.93
N ASP A 23 -14.60 -19.24 -9.42
CA ASP A 23 -13.90 -18.32 -10.33
C ASP A 23 -12.43 -18.13 -9.95
N LYS A 24 -11.57 -18.32 -10.96
CA LYS A 24 -10.11 -18.13 -10.85
C LYS A 24 -9.81 -16.63 -10.96
N TYR A 25 -10.13 -15.89 -9.92
CA TYR A 25 -9.84 -14.45 -9.87
C TYR A 25 -8.33 -14.18 -9.80
N GLY A 26 -7.89 -13.20 -10.59
CA GLY A 26 -6.49 -12.79 -10.68
C GLY A 26 -6.11 -11.87 -9.53
N ILE A 27 -5.66 -12.44 -8.42
CA ILE A 27 -4.91 -11.68 -7.40
C ILE A 27 -3.50 -11.46 -7.94
N LEU A 28 -3.08 -10.20 -8.07
CA LEU A 28 -1.68 -9.86 -8.33
C LEU A 28 -1.03 -9.46 -7.00
N ASP A 29 -0.11 -10.30 -6.54
CA ASP A 29 0.76 -10.07 -5.38
C ASP A 29 2.21 -9.93 -5.86
N VAL A 30 2.80 -8.75 -5.65
CA VAL A 30 4.20 -8.47 -5.96
C VAL A 30 4.91 -7.99 -4.71
N ARG A 31 5.89 -8.78 -4.26
CA ARG A 31 6.78 -8.40 -3.16
C ARG A 31 8.09 -7.85 -3.70
N VAL A 32 8.42 -6.66 -3.24
CA VAL A 32 9.65 -5.94 -3.57
C VAL A 32 10.48 -5.79 -2.32
N LYS A 33 11.75 -6.19 -2.40
CA LYS A 33 12.74 -5.91 -1.35
C LYS A 33 13.75 -4.90 -1.87
N LEU A 34 13.85 -3.78 -1.18
CA LEU A 34 14.82 -2.72 -1.46
C LEU A 34 16.20 -3.11 -0.90
N LYS A 35 17.24 -2.35 -1.26
CA LYS A 35 18.63 -2.70 -0.90
C LYS A 35 18.97 -2.49 0.57
N ASP A 36 18.30 -1.52 1.18
CA ASP A 36 18.35 -1.21 2.62
C ASP A 36 17.57 -2.24 3.47
N GLY A 37 16.83 -3.14 2.81
CA GLY A 37 16.05 -4.20 3.43
C GLY A 37 14.58 -3.82 3.65
N GLU A 38 14.17 -2.61 3.29
CA GLU A 38 12.75 -2.26 3.29
C GLU A 38 11.95 -3.15 2.33
N GLN A 39 10.70 -3.39 2.67
CA GLN A 39 9.85 -4.31 1.95
C GLN A 39 8.54 -3.64 1.57
N ILE A 40 8.13 -3.85 0.32
CA ILE A 40 6.89 -3.35 -0.21
C ILE A 40 6.12 -4.53 -0.79
N ASP A 41 4.88 -4.66 -0.37
CA ASP A 41 3.94 -5.68 -0.82
C ASP A 41 2.83 -4.99 -1.62
N PHE A 42 2.73 -5.27 -2.91
CA PHE A 42 1.68 -4.72 -3.76
C PHE A 42 0.60 -5.78 -3.98
N GLU A 43 -0.62 -5.48 -3.58
CA GLU A 43 -1.77 -6.35 -3.78
C GLU A 43 -2.86 -5.62 -4.58
N MET A 44 -3.23 -6.17 -5.74
CA MET A 44 -4.31 -5.64 -6.56
C MET A 44 -5.54 -6.55 -6.53
N GLN A 45 -6.71 -5.95 -6.36
CA GLN A 45 -8.00 -6.66 -6.35
C GLN A 45 -9.05 -5.98 -7.22
N VAL A 46 -9.75 -6.80 -7.99
CA VAL A 46 -10.86 -6.35 -8.84
C VAL A 46 -12.18 -6.40 -8.08
N GLU A 47 -12.44 -7.47 -7.32
CA GLU A 47 -13.68 -7.66 -6.59
C GLU A 47 -13.54 -7.35 -5.09
N ALA A 48 -14.64 -6.86 -4.51
CA ALA A 48 -14.71 -6.57 -3.10
C ALA A 48 -14.61 -7.86 -2.26
N PHE A 49 -13.76 -7.83 -1.24
CA PHE A 49 -13.56 -8.94 -0.32
C PHE A 49 -13.94 -8.51 1.10
N ASP A 50 -14.91 -9.20 1.71
CA ASP A 50 -15.52 -8.80 3.00
C ASP A 50 -14.52 -8.71 4.16
N CYS A 51 -13.35 -9.34 4.04
CA CYS A 51 -12.30 -9.36 5.06
C CYS A 51 -11.03 -8.60 4.65
N TRP A 52 -11.13 -7.60 3.76
CA TRP A 52 -9.95 -6.90 3.22
C TRP A 52 -9.05 -6.30 4.29
N ALA A 53 -9.61 -5.54 5.25
CA ALA A 53 -8.84 -4.94 6.33
C ALA A 53 -8.03 -5.98 7.14
N ASN A 54 -8.67 -7.10 7.52
CA ASN A 54 -8.00 -8.19 8.25
C ASN A 54 -6.88 -8.81 7.43
N ARG A 55 -7.10 -8.98 6.12
CA ARG A 55 -6.13 -9.53 5.17
C ARG A 55 -4.92 -8.62 5.01
N SER A 56 -5.12 -7.32 4.74
CA SER A 56 -4.04 -6.34 4.59
C SER A 56 -3.18 -6.26 5.86
N VAL A 57 -3.80 -6.22 7.04
CA VAL A 57 -3.09 -6.21 8.32
C VAL A 57 -2.32 -7.52 8.54
N TYR A 58 -2.91 -8.67 8.22
CA TYR A 58 -2.25 -9.97 8.31
C TYR A 58 -1.00 -10.03 7.43
N TYR A 59 -1.09 -9.61 6.17
CA TYR A 59 0.05 -9.63 5.26
C TYR A 59 1.15 -8.68 5.65
N LEU A 60 0.81 -7.45 6.03
CA LEU A 60 1.78 -6.48 6.52
C LEU A 60 2.51 -7.03 7.77
N SER A 61 1.77 -7.62 8.71
CA SER A 61 2.34 -8.22 9.93
C SER A 61 3.21 -9.44 9.62
N LYS A 62 2.76 -10.33 8.73
CA LYS A 62 3.53 -11.49 8.27
C LYS A 62 4.81 -11.07 7.56
N MET A 63 4.77 -10.01 6.76
CA MET A 63 5.95 -9.44 6.10
C MET A 63 6.93 -8.91 7.13
N TYR A 64 6.46 -8.13 8.11
CA TYR A 64 7.27 -7.56 9.17
C TYR A 64 7.98 -8.62 10.03
N THR A 65 7.28 -9.69 10.40
CA THR A 65 7.87 -10.77 11.22
C THR A 65 8.74 -11.75 10.43
N SER A 66 8.59 -11.85 9.11
CA SER A 66 9.32 -12.84 8.31
C SER A 66 10.85 -12.64 8.25
N GLU A 67 11.35 -11.47 8.66
CA GLU A 67 12.78 -11.13 8.61
C GLU A 67 13.56 -11.48 9.88
N ILE A 68 12.87 -11.70 11.01
CA ILE A 68 13.51 -11.96 12.31
C ILE A 68 13.50 -13.45 12.63
N LYS A 69 14.64 -13.98 13.07
CA LYS A 69 14.77 -15.35 13.58
C LYS A 69 14.79 -15.39 15.10
N GLU A 70 14.51 -16.57 15.65
CA GLU A 70 14.62 -16.80 17.08
C GLU A 70 16.02 -16.43 17.60
N GLY A 71 16.08 -15.67 18.69
CA GLY A 71 17.31 -15.16 19.29
C GLY A 71 17.90 -13.90 18.65
N GLU A 72 17.31 -13.36 17.58
CA GLU A 72 17.74 -12.09 16.99
C GLU A 72 17.12 -10.87 17.69
N GLY A 73 17.85 -9.75 17.72
CA GLY A 73 17.37 -8.48 18.24
C GLY A 73 16.35 -7.80 17.32
N TYR A 74 15.39 -7.09 17.91
CA TYR A 74 14.34 -6.37 17.18
C TYR A 74 14.83 -5.17 16.38
N ASP A 75 16.05 -4.67 16.65
CA ASP A 75 16.73 -3.60 15.90
C ASP A 75 16.98 -3.97 14.43
N ARG A 76 16.91 -5.26 14.10
CA ARG A 76 17.05 -5.77 12.74
C ARG A 76 15.80 -5.64 11.88
N LEU A 77 14.64 -5.43 12.49
CA LEU A 77 13.37 -5.29 11.75
C LEU A 77 13.43 -4.09 10.81
N LYS A 78 12.93 -4.29 9.60
CA LYS A 78 12.94 -3.28 8.54
C LYS A 78 11.53 -2.80 8.24
N LYS A 79 11.44 -1.57 7.77
CA LYS A 79 10.20 -0.95 7.34
C LYS A 79 9.47 -1.82 6.32
N CYS A 80 8.17 -1.94 6.51
CA CYS A 80 7.27 -2.74 5.71
C CYS A 80 6.09 -1.88 5.25
N ILE A 81 5.80 -1.91 3.95
CA ILE A 81 4.76 -1.11 3.31
C ILE A 81 3.82 -2.07 2.57
N HIS A 82 2.54 -2.08 2.91
CA HIS A 82 1.53 -2.80 2.12
C HIS A 82 0.77 -1.79 1.24
N VAL A 83 0.69 -2.05 -0.05
CA VAL A 83 0.05 -1.21 -1.06
C VAL A 83 -1.12 -1.99 -1.64
N SER A 84 -2.34 -1.59 -1.28
CA SER A 84 -3.58 -2.12 -1.85
C SER A 84 -4.03 -1.27 -3.03
N ILE A 85 -4.23 -1.89 -4.20
CA ILE A 85 -4.81 -1.26 -5.39
C ILE A 85 -6.17 -1.92 -5.63
N LEU A 86 -7.25 -1.19 -5.42
CA LEU A 86 -8.62 -1.72 -5.41
C LEU A 86 -9.43 -1.15 -6.57
N ALA A 87 -10.10 -2.00 -7.34
CA ALA A 87 -11.01 -1.56 -8.40
C ALA A 87 -12.46 -1.34 -7.91
N TYR A 88 -12.63 -1.13 -6.61
CA TYR A 88 -13.92 -0.93 -5.95
C TYR A 88 -13.81 0.05 -4.77
N ASP A 89 -14.96 0.58 -4.34
CA ASP A 89 -15.05 1.49 -3.19
C ASP A 89 -15.02 0.70 -1.87
N HIS A 90 -13.85 0.69 -1.25
CA HIS A 90 -13.62 0.18 0.10
C HIS A 90 -14.06 1.18 1.16
N PHE A 91 -13.73 2.47 1.00
CA PHE A 91 -14.14 3.54 1.91
C PHE A 91 -15.30 4.33 1.31
N ARG A 92 -16.53 3.92 1.57
CA ARG A 92 -17.73 4.49 0.92
C ARG A 92 -18.16 5.86 1.45
N ASP A 93 -17.62 6.28 2.59
CA ASP A 93 -18.04 7.48 3.29
C ASP A 93 -17.46 8.78 2.71
N ASP A 94 -16.49 8.68 1.79
CA ASP A 94 -15.94 9.84 1.09
C ASP A 94 -15.41 9.50 -0.32
N LYS A 95 -14.90 10.52 -1.00
CA LYS A 95 -14.37 10.44 -2.37
C LYS A 95 -12.84 10.36 -2.44
N GLU A 96 -12.14 10.21 -1.31
CA GLU A 96 -10.68 10.12 -1.30
C GLU A 96 -10.23 8.84 -2.01
N CYS A 97 -9.46 8.98 -3.09
CA CYS A 97 -9.00 7.84 -3.87
C CYS A 97 -7.70 7.25 -3.31
N TYR A 98 -6.95 7.99 -2.50
CA TYR A 98 -5.67 7.55 -1.95
C TYR A 98 -5.56 7.80 -0.45
N ARG A 99 -5.17 6.78 0.29
CA ARG A 99 -4.96 6.88 1.74
C ARG A 99 -3.64 6.28 2.16
N ARG A 100 -2.94 7.01 3.02
CA ARG A 100 -1.88 6.48 3.88
C ARG A 100 -2.48 6.16 5.25
N ILE A 101 -2.32 4.92 5.70
CA ILE A 101 -2.75 4.45 7.02
C ILE A 101 -1.48 4.13 7.81
N ALA A 102 -1.35 4.76 8.99
CA ALA A 102 -0.17 4.68 9.84
C ALA A 102 -0.56 4.43 11.30
N PHE A 103 0.41 4.01 12.11
CA PHE A 103 0.25 3.89 13.56
C PHE A 103 0.44 5.25 14.23
N CYS A 104 -0.63 5.79 14.81
CA CYS A 104 -0.63 7.10 15.43
C CYS A 104 -1.14 7.06 16.88
N ASP A 105 -0.65 7.98 17.70
CA ASP A 105 -1.23 8.31 18.99
C ASP A 105 -2.66 8.83 18.79
N THR A 106 -3.63 8.20 19.45
CA THR A 106 -5.05 8.46 19.20
C THR A 106 -5.55 9.80 19.75
N LYS A 107 -4.79 10.46 20.63
CA LYS A 107 -5.14 11.77 21.19
C LYS A 107 -4.57 12.92 20.37
N THR A 108 -3.34 12.77 19.90
CA THR A 108 -2.56 13.83 19.25
C THR A 108 -2.48 13.69 17.74
N GLY A 109 -2.78 12.50 17.20
CA GLY A 109 -2.61 12.17 15.79
C GLY A 109 -1.15 12.04 15.35
N LYS A 110 -0.18 12.13 16.28
CA LYS A 110 1.24 12.00 15.95
C LYS A 110 1.57 10.56 15.61
N GLU A 111 2.30 10.37 14.51
CA GLU A 111 2.82 9.07 14.11
C GLU A 111 3.77 8.53 15.19
N TYR A 112 3.52 7.30 15.64
CA TYR A 112 4.33 6.64 16.67
C TYR A 112 5.62 6.09 16.07
N THR A 113 5.51 5.49 14.88
CA THR A 113 6.62 4.90 14.13
C THR A 113 6.21 4.74 12.67
N ASP A 114 7.20 4.71 11.78
CA ASP A 114 7.01 4.49 10.35
C ASP A 114 7.39 3.06 9.90
N LEU A 115 7.64 2.14 10.85
CA LEU A 115 8.07 0.76 10.58
C LEU A 115 7.04 -0.07 9.80
N MET A 116 5.76 0.25 9.93
CA MET A 116 4.66 -0.43 9.26
C MET A 116 3.65 0.60 8.79
N GLU A 117 3.36 0.62 7.49
CA GLU A 117 2.36 1.50 6.90
C GLU A 117 1.57 0.79 5.79
N MET A 118 0.34 1.24 5.56
CA MET A 118 -0.49 0.79 4.46
C MET A 118 -0.84 1.95 3.54
N HIS A 119 -0.88 1.69 2.25
CA HIS A 119 -1.33 2.61 1.22
C HIS A 119 -2.49 1.97 0.50
N ILE A 120 -3.63 2.65 0.41
CA ILE A 120 -4.80 2.15 -0.29
C ILE A 120 -5.12 3.13 -1.42
N LEU A 121 -5.15 2.60 -2.64
CA LEU A 121 -5.54 3.30 -3.87
C LEU A 121 -6.83 2.68 -4.41
N GLU A 122 -7.91 3.44 -4.43
CA GLU A 122 -9.22 3.06 -4.96
C GLU A 122 -9.38 3.62 -6.39
N LEU A 123 -9.22 2.77 -7.40
CA LEU A 123 -9.24 3.14 -8.83
C LEU A 123 -10.62 3.56 -9.35
N SER A 124 -11.69 3.16 -8.66
CA SER A 124 -13.06 3.56 -8.96
C SER A 124 -13.35 5.03 -8.65
N LYS A 125 -12.52 5.65 -7.81
CA LYS A 125 -12.67 7.05 -7.40
C LYS A 125 -11.83 7.96 -8.30
N PRO A 126 -12.33 9.18 -8.60
CA PRO A 126 -11.56 10.13 -9.39
C PRO A 126 -10.27 10.52 -8.65
N PRO A 127 -9.16 10.77 -9.37
CA PRO A 127 -7.97 11.34 -8.77
C PRO A 127 -8.29 12.71 -8.17
N PRO A 128 -7.47 13.20 -7.21
CA PRO A 128 -7.63 14.55 -6.69
C PRO A 128 -7.65 15.54 -7.85
N GLU A 129 -8.58 16.49 -7.84
CA GLU A 129 -8.59 17.55 -8.86
C GLU A 129 -7.20 18.19 -8.91
N GLU A 130 -6.52 18.05 -10.05
CA GLU A 130 -5.31 18.83 -10.29
C GLU A 130 -5.71 20.29 -10.14
N LYS A 131 -5.16 20.98 -9.12
CA LYS A 131 -5.20 22.44 -9.08
C LYS A 131 -4.39 22.91 -10.27
N ASN A 132 -5.09 23.04 -11.39
CA ASN A 132 -4.56 23.37 -12.70
C ASN A 132 -3.44 24.40 -12.58
N GLU A 133 -2.29 24.11 -13.19
CA GLU A 133 -1.20 25.06 -13.41
C GLU A 133 -1.61 26.26 -14.30
N THR A 134 -2.90 26.41 -14.62
CA THR A 134 -3.47 27.56 -15.33
C THR A 134 -3.38 28.87 -14.54
N SER A 135 -3.10 28.85 -13.23
CA SER A 135 -2.83 30.09 -12.47
C SER A 135 -1.45 30.70 -12.78
N LEU A 136 -0.49 29.91 -13.28
CA LEU A 136 0.85 30.39 -13.64
C LEU A 136 0.88 31.04 -15.04
N LEU A 137 -0.02 30.64 -15.93
CA LEU A 137 -0.14 31.22 -17.29
C LEU A 137 -0.94 32.53 -17.31
N GLN A 138 -1.89 32.74 -16.39
CA GLN A 138 -2.62 34.01 -16.30
C GLN A 138 -1.79 35.17 -15.73
N LYS A 139 -0.73 34.88 -14.95
CA LYS A 139 0.19 35.93 -14.45
C LYS A 139 1.18 36.44 -15.51
N LYS A 140 1.41 35.71 -16.62
CA LYS A 140 2.27 36.17 -17.73
C LYS A 140 1.55 37.04 -18.76
N GLN A 141 0.21 37.15 -18.72
CA GLN A 141 -0.56 37.96 -19.68
C GLN A 141 -1.08 39.29 -19.10
N LYS A 142 -0.81 39.61 -17.83
CA LYS A 142 -1.14 40.92 -17.20
C LYS A 142 0.10 41.77 -16.89
N GLY A 143 1.18 41.56 -17.63
CA GLY A 143 2.39 42.36 -17.57
C GLY A 143 2.76 42.90 -18.95
N PHE A 144 1.94 43.81 -19.45
CA PHE A 144 2.29 44.83 -20.44
C PHE A 144 1.62 46.13 -20.00
#